data_AF-A0A074WHU5-F1
#
_entry.id   AF-A0A074WHU5-F1
#
_cell.length_a   1.000
_cell.length_b   1.000
_cell.length_c   1.000
_cell.angle_alpha   90.00
_cell.angle_beta   90.00
_cell.angle_gamma   90.00
#
_symmetry.space_group_name_H-M   'P 1'
#
loop_
_entity.id
_entity.type
_entity.pdbx_description
1 polymer ?
#
loop_
_entity_poly.entity_id
_entity_poly.type
_entity_poly.pdbx_seq_one_letter_code
_entity_poly.pdbx_strand_id
1 'polypeptide(L)'
;MFESTTASTTSSLLPPPSNTADSNTRRPSLSAFKYPTASETTTHTDAASSTAQISCAYRRRYASYLAASFGISFEAALADTDAQLAPRRPSYVSESELDRRE
;
A
#
# COMPACT_ATOMS: atom_id res chain seq x y z
N MET A 1 12.10 38.44 -32.57
CA MET A 1 13.13 37.95 -31.63
C MET A 1 12.39 37.70 -30.33
N PHE A 2 11.96 36.48 -30.00
CA PHE A 2 12.72 35.25 -29.76
C PHE A 2 11.88 34.00 -30.11
N GLU A 3 12.50 33.05 -30.82
CA GLU A 3 12.02 31.65 -30.94
C GLU A 3 12.36 30.88 -29.67
N SER A 4 11.57 29.86 -29.30
CA SER A 4 12.05 28.62 -28.65
C SER A 4 10.96 27.54 -28.55
N THR A 5 10.95 26.69 -29.57
CA THR A 5 10.89 25.22 -29.55
C THR A 5 10.47 24.51 -28.24
N THR A 6 9.28 23.91 -28.22
CA THR A 6 9.00 22.74 -27.35
C THR A 6 9.15 21.47 -28.18
N ALA A 7 10.35 20.88 -28.17
CA ALA A 7 10.57 19.56 -28.74
C ALA A 7 9.88 18.52 -27.83
N SER A 8 8.77 17.95 -28.29
CA SER A 8 8.20 16.74 -27.70
C SER A 8 9.02 15.53 -28.16
N THR A 9 10.04 15.16 -27.38
CA THR A 9 10.77 13.90 -27.59
C THR A 9 9.87 12.73 -27.19
N THR A 10 9.32 12.05 -28.18
CA THR A 10 8.62 10.78 -28.02
C THR A 10 9.67 9.67 -27.85
N SER A 11 10.04 9.36 -26.61
CA SER A 11 10.88 8.19 -26.34
C SER A 11 10.03 6.91 -26.46
N SER A 12 10.01 6.33 -27.66
CA SER A 12 9.47 5.00 -27.92
C SER A 12 10.35 3.95 -27.27
N LEU A 13 9.94 3.43 -26.10
CA LEU A 13 10.61 2.31 -25.43
C LEU A 13 10.16 1.00 -26.07
N LEU A 14 10.99 0.45 -26.97
CA LEU A 14 10.92 -0.96 -27.37
C LEU A 14 11.44 -1.85 -26.23
N PRO A 15 10.78 -2.97 -25.91
CA PRO A 15 11.32 -3.94 -24.97
C PRO A 15 12.46 -4.77 -25.62
N PRO A 16 13.50 -5.14 -24.86
CA PRO A 16 14.57 -6.01 -25.36
C PRO A 16 14.08 -7.46 -25.58
N PRO A 17 14.65 -8.21 -26.53
CA PRO A 17 14.43 -9.65 -26.60
C PRO A 17 15.24 -10.36 -25.49
N SER A 18 14.55 -10.82 -24.45
CA SER A 18 15.15 -11.66 -23.40
C SER A 18 15.21 -13.12 -23.87
N ASN A 19 16.41 -13.57 -24.25
CA ASN A 19 16.72 -14.98 -24.42
C ASN A 19 17.25 -15.60 -23.12
N THR A 20 16.60 -16.70 -22.74
CA THR A 20 17.09 -17.88 -21.98
C THR A 20 17.98 -17.67 -20.75
N ALA A 21 17.39 -17.90 -19.57
CA ALA A 21 18.02 -18.70 -18.53
C ALA A 21 16.95 -19.24 -17.59
N ASP A 22 16.81 -20.58 -17.55
CA ASP A 22 16.12 -21.31 -16.51
C ASP A 22 16.62 -20.85 -15.13
N SER A 23 15.85 -20.03 -14.45
CA SER A 23 15.90 -19.94 -13.00
C SER A 23 14.57 -20.43 -12.49
N ASN A 24 14.65 -21.59 -11.85
CA ASN A 24 13.59 -22.33 -11.21
C ASN A 24 12.77 -21.39 -10.32
N THR A 25 11.76 -20.74 -10.91
CA THR A 25 10.85 -19.84 -10.22
C THR A 25 9.95 -20.75 -9.42
N ARG A 26 10.42 -21.12 -8.22
CA ARG A 26 9.61 -21.76 -7.19
C ARG A 26 8.56 -20.73 -6.78
N ARG A 27 7.49 -20.67 -7.58
CA ARG A 27 6.31 -19.87 -7.34
C ARG A 27 5.92 -20.14 -5.88
N PRO A 28 5.87 -19.13 -4.99
CA PRO A 28 5.38 -19.37 -3.65
C PRO A 28 3.95 -19.90 -3.81
N SER A 29 3.76 -21.16 -3.45
CA SER A 29 2.46 -21.80 -3.57
C SER A 29 1.49 -21.04 -2.67
N LEU A 30 0.43 -20.47 -3.26
CA LEU A 30 -0.65 -19.80 -2.50
C LEU A 30 -1.32 -20.75 -1.48
N SER A 31 -1.12 -22.06 -1.60
CA SER A 31 -1.61 -23.05 -0.64
C SER A 31 -0.82 -23.12 0.68
N ALA A 32 0.27 -22.36 0.83
CA ALA A 32 1.01 -22.25 2.10
C ALA A 32 0.60 -21.03 2.95
N PHE A 33 -0.42 -20.27 2.54
CA PHE A 33 -0.94 -19.16 3.33
C PHE A 33 -1.79 -19.72 4.48
N LYS A 34 -1.13 -20.18 5.55
CA LYS A 34 -1.77 -20.40 6.83
C LYS A 34 -2.15 -19.03 7.39
N TYR A 35 -3.44 -18.67 7.29
CA TYR A 35 -3.99 -17.64 8.15
C TYR A 35 -3.70 -18.06 9.60
N PRO A 36 -3.30 -17.15 10.50
CA PRO A 36 -3.35 -17.44 11.92
C PRO A 36 -4.83 -17.71 12.24
N THR A 37 -5.21 -18.99 12.37
CA THR A 37 -6.44 -19.37 13.04
C THR A 37 -6.19 -19.07 14.51
N ALA A 38 -6.42 -17.83 14.91
CA ALA A 38 -6.46 -17.48 16.32
C ALA A 38 -7.52 -18.39 16.95
N SER A 39 -7.04 -19.29 17.79
CA SER A 39 -7.85 -20.25 18.52
C SER A 39 -9.02 -19.53 19.20
N GLU A 40 -10.18 -20.15 19.11
CA GLU A 40 -11.38 -19.79 19.84
C GLU A 40 -11.03 -19.55 21.32
N THR A 41 -11.19 -18.32 21.78
CA THR A 41 -11.46 -18.03 23.18
C THR A 41 -12.47 -16.91 23.20
N THR A 42 -13.73 -17.32 23.34
CA THR A 42 -14.88 -16.46 23.63
C THR A 42 -14.61 -15.72 24.94
N THR A 43 -13.93 -14.58 24.83
CA THR A 43 -13.95 -13.54 25.84
C THR A 43 -14.54 -12.32 25.16
N HIS A 44 -15.56 -11.74 25.79
CA HIS A 44 -16.11 -10.44 25.40
C HIS A 44 -14.96 -9.46 25.20
N THR A 45 -14.53 -9.31 23.96
CA THR A 45 -13.48 -8.39 23.57
C THR A 45 -14.19 -7.10 23.23
N ASP A 46 -13.96 -6.09 24.05
CA ASP A 46 -14.39 -4.72 23.83
C ASP A 46 -14.24 -4.36 22.34
N ALA A 47 -15.27 -3.84 21.68
CA ALA A 47 -15.22 -3.60 20.23
C ALA A 47 -14.01 -2.71 19.81
N ALA A 48 -13.56 -1.85 20.72
CA ALA A 48 -12.35 -1.07 20.60
C ALA A 48 -11.08 -1.94 20.52
N SER A 49 -11.00 -3.01 21.31
CA SER A 49 -9.91 -3.99 21.27
C SER A 49 -9.89 -4.79 19.96
N SER A 50 -11.07 -5.17 19.45
CA SER A 50 -11.21 -5.86 18.16
C SER A 50 -10.73 -4.98 16.99
N THR A 51 -11.15 -3.71 16.98
CA THR A 51 -10.74 -2.75 15.94
C THR A 51 -9.23 -2.46 15.96
N ALA A 52 -8.65 -2.34 17.17
CA ALA A 52 -7.20 -2.17 17.33
C ALA A 52 -6.42 -3.40 16.81
N GLN A 53 -6.91 -4.62 17.07
CA GLN A 53 -6.30 -5.84 16.55
C GLN A 53 -6.39 -5.93 15.02
N ILE A 54 -7.56 -5.63 14.46
CA ILE A 54 -7.78 -5.63 13.00
C ILE A 54 -6.86 -4.62 12.32
N SER A 55 -6.78 -3.39 12.83
CA SER A 55 -5.91 -2.35 12.28
C SER A 55 -4.43 -2.72 12.37
N CYS A 56 -4.00 -3.29 13.50
CA CYS A 56 -2.64 -3.80 13.65
C CYS A 56 -2.31 -4.92 12.65
N ALA A 57 -3.21 -5.89 12.47
CA ALA A 57 -3.03 -6.97 11.50
C ALA A 57 -2.97 -6.44 10.06
N TYR A 58 -3.82 -5.47 9.72
CA TYR A 58 -3.82 -4.80 8.44
C TYR A 58 -2.49 -4.06 8.17
N ARG A 59 -2.01 -3.28 9.15
CA ARG A 59 -0.72 -2.55 9.06
C ARG A 59 0.44 -3.47 8.71
N ARG A 60 0.58 -4.59 9.43
CA ARG A 60 1.66 -5.56 9.16
C ARG A 60 1.55 -6.18 7.77
N ARG A 61 0.34 -6.55 7.35
CA ARG A 61 0.12 -7.14 6.02
C ARG A 61 0.46 -6.15 4.90
N TYR A 62 0.07 -4.89 5.06
CA TYR A 62 0.38 -3.85 4.08
C TYR A 62 1.87 -3.53 4.04
N ALA A 63 2.54 -3.44 5.19
CA ALA A 63 4.00 -3.28 5.27
C ALA A 63 4.74 -4.42 4.55
N SER A 64 4.30 -5.68 4.73
CA SER A 64 4.85 -6.83 4.00
C SER A 64 4.68 -6.69 2.47
N TYR A 65 3.53 -6.21 2.02
CA TYR A 65 3.27 -5.95 0.61
C TYR A 65 4.18 -4.85 0.05
N LEU A 66 4.33 -3.73 0.77
CA LEU A 66 5.21 -2.62 0.37
C LEU A 66 6.68 -3.06 0.32
N ALA A 67 7.16 -3.77 1.34
CA ALA A 67 8.52 -4.31 1.39
C ALA A 67 8.81 -5.22 0.18
N ALA A 68 7.87 -6.13 -0.15
CA ALA A 68 8.02 -7.03 -1.29
C ALA A 68 7.91 -6.31 -2.65
N SER A 69 7.07 -5.27 -2.74
CA SER A 69 6.80 -4.57 -4.00
C SER A 69 7.91 -3.58 -4.36
N PHE A 70 8.48 -2.90 -3.36
CA PHE A 70 9.48 -1.84 -3.57
C PHE A 70 10.90 -2.25 -3.18
N GLY A 71 11.08 -3.48 -2.67
CA GLY A 71 12.39 -3.97 -2.24
C GLY A 71 12.96 -3.20 -1.04
N ILE A 72 12.10 -2.60 -0.22
CA ILE A 72 12.48 -1.87 0.99
C ILE A 72 12.45 -2.80 2.22
N SER A 73 13.09 -2.37 3.31
CA SER A 73 13.02 -3.12 4.56
C SER A 73 11.59 -3.13 5.11
N PHE A 74 11.23 -4.21 5.81
CA PHE A 74 9.93 -4.31 6.46
C PHE A 74 9.70 -3.17 7.46
N GLU A 75 10.75 -2.74 8.16
CA GLU A 75 10.67 -1.65 9.13
C GLU A 75 10.38 -0.30 8.46
N ALA A 76 11.04 0.00 7.34
CA ALA A 76 10.76 1.21 6.57
C ALA A 76 9.32 1.21 6.04
N ALA A 77 8.87 0.07 5.50
CA ALA A 77 7.50 -0.10 5.04
C ALA A 77 6.46 0.07 6.16
N LEU A 78 6.79 -0.39 7.37
CA LEU A 78 5.91 -0.29 8.53
C LEU A 78 5.78 1.16 9.00
N ALA A 79 6.87 1.91 9.03
CA ALA A 79 6.85 3.35 9.31
C ALA A 79 5.99 4.14 8.31
N ASP A 80 6.11 3.85 7.01
CA ASP A 80 5.29 4.48 5.97
C ASP A 80 3.80 4.13 6.13
N THR A 81 3.52 2.86 6.41
CA THR A 81 2.15 2.37 6.64
C THR A 81 1.50 3.06 7.84
N ASP A 82 2.24 3.21 8.93
CA ASP A 82 1.77 3.87 10.14
C ASP A 82 1.51 5.36 9.90
N ALA A 83 2.35 6.04 9.12
CA ALA A 83 2.14 7.44 8.75
C ALA A 83 0.87 7.62 7.88
N GLN A 84 0.62 6.71 6.94
CA GLN A 84 -0.55 6.78 6.05
C GLN A 84 -1.87 6.50 6.79
N LEU A 85 -1.85 5.61 7.78
CA LEU A 85 -3.03 5.18 8.54
C LEU A 85 -3.21 5.94 9.86
N ALA A 86 -2.37 6.94 10.13
CA ALA A 86 -2.54 7.80 11.28
C ALA A 86 -3.86 8.60 11.16
N PRO A 87 -4.57 8.85 12.27
CA PRO A 87 -5.74 9.72 12.26
C PRO A 87 -5.44 11.07 11.61
N ARG A 88 -6.16 11.41 10.54
CA ARG A 88 -6.01 12.69 9.83
C ARG A 88 -6.83 13.77 10.52
N ARG A 89 -6.35 15.02 10.50
CA ARG A 89 -7.16 16.17 10.94
C ARG A 89 -8.41 16.28 10.06
N PRO A 90 -9.61 16.36 10.65
CA PRO A 90 -10.82 16.62 9.88
C PRO A 90 -10.79 18.04 9.31
N SER A 91 -11.43 18.26 8.16
CA SER A 91 -11.73 19.62 7.69
C SER A 91 -12.86 20.22 8.54
N TYR A 92 -12.78 21.51 8.83
CA TYR A 92 -13.81 22.23 9.59
C TYR A 92 -14.98 22.67 8.71
N VAL A 93 -14.79 22.71 7.39
CA VAL A 93 -15.76 23.21 6.41
C VAL A 93 -15.77 22.23 5.24
N SER A 94 -16.97 21.93 4.74
CA SER A 94 -17.18 21.12 3.54
C SER A 94 -17.29 22.04 2.32
N GLU A 95 -16.81 21.62 1.14
CA GLU A 95 -16.92 22.43 -0.10
C GLU A 95 -18.38 22.76 -0.44
N SER A 96 -19.31 21.86 -0.10
CA SER A 96 -20.76 22.05 -0.21
C SER A 96 -21.34 23.14 0.71
N GLU A 97 -20.60 23.62 1.70
CA GLU A 97 -21.01 24.74 2.54
C GLU A 97 -20.66 26.11 1.90
N LEU A 98 -19.73 26.13 0.94
CA LEU A 98 -19.33 27.35 0.23
C LEU A 98 -20.39 27.79 -0.79
N ASP A 99 -20.98 26.82 -1.50
CA ASP A 99 -21.96 27.01 -2.58
C ASP A 99 -23.30 27.62 -2.14
N ARG A 100 -23.66 27.54 -0.85
CA ARG A 100 -24.91 28.16 -0.32
C ARG A 100 -24.76 29.63 0.08
N ARG A 101 -23.55 30.20 0.02
CA ARG A 101 -23.31 31.59 0.40
C ARG A 101 -23.19 32.53 -0.80
N GLU A 102 -23.56 32.06 -2.00
CA GLU A 102 -23.48 32.79 -3.27
C GLU A 102 -24.86 33.30 -3.72
#